data_AF-A0A1L5NW21-F1
#
_entry.id   AF-A0A1L5NW21-F1
#
_cell.length_a   1.000
_cell.length_b   1.000
_cell.length_c   1.000
_cell.angle_alpha   90.00
_cell.angle_beta   90.00
_cell.angle_gamma   90.00
#
_symmetry.space_group_name_H-M   'P 1'
#
loop_
_entity.id
_entity.type
_entity.pdbx_description
1 polymer ?
#
loop_
_entity_poly.entity_id
_entity_poly.type
_entity_poly.pdbx_seq_one_letter_code
_entity_poly.pdbx_strand_id
1 'polypeptide(L)' 'MRILNSRGHDSHLMKLVAGIAIADPDLSLRDIAAQLDQMRVAAGAWGRKWQPSSVRALLDEARRFGLVRS' A
#
# COMPACT_ATOMS: atom_id res chain seq x y z
N MET A 1 5.53 -5.44 -24.74
CA MET A 1 4.24 -4.74 -24.56
C MET A 1 3.50 -5.33 -23.37
N ARG A 2 3.46 -4.65 -22.21
CA ARG A 2 2.43 -4.86 -21.17
C ARG A 2 2.41 -3.67 -20.19
N ILE A 3 1.99 -2.50 -20.70
CA ILE A 3 1.57 -1.38 -19.86
C ILE A 3 0.05 -1.53 -19.73
N LEU A 4 -0.41 -2.27 -18.74
CA LEU A 4 -1.82 -2.24 -18.36
C LEU A 4 -1.89 -1.83 -16.90
N ASN A 5 -2.28 -0.55 -16.74
CA ASN A 5 -3.11 -0.07 -15.65
C ASN A 5 -2.42 0.23 -14.29
N SER A 6 -1.57 1.25 -14.25
CA SER A 6 -0.97 1.74 -12.99
C SER A 6 -1.95 2.57 -12.16
N ARG A 7 -2.62 3.58 -12.73
CA ARG A 7 -3.38 4.57 -11.92
C ARG A 7 -4.53 3.99 -11.10
N GLY A 8 -5.30 3.04 -11.63
CA GLY A 8 -6.43 2.42 -10.92
C GLY A 8 -6.00 1.42 -9.85
N HIS A 9 -4.93 0.66 -10.12
CA HIS A 9 -4.38 -0.33 -9.19
C HIS A 9 -3.69 0.39 -8.02
N ASP A 10 -2.86 1.40 -8.30
CA ASP A 10 -2.19 2.23 -7.29
C ASP A 10 -3.20 2.92 -6.36
N SER A 11 -4.31 3.41 -6.93
CA SER A 11 -5.39 4.04 -6.15
C SER A 11 -6.12 3.05 -5.23
N HIS A 12 -6.32 1.80 -5.66
CA HIS A 12 -6.92 0.77 -4.80
C HIS A 12 -5.95 0.38 -3.68
N LEU A 13 -4.66 0.19 -4.00
CA LEU A 13 -3.63 -0.16 -3.03
C LEU A 13 -3.47 0.92 -1.96
N MET A 14 -3.46 2.19 -2.37
CA MET A 14 -3.43 3.32 -1.46
C MET A 14 -4.60 3.28 -0.46
N LYS A 15 -5.83 3.06 -0.95
CA LYS A 15 -7.02 2.96 -0.09
C LYS A 15 -6.96 1.76 0.87
N LEU A 16 -6.45 0.63 0.40
CA LEU A 16 -6.28 -0.57 1.23
C LEU A 16 -5.26 -0.33 2.35
N VAL A 17 -4.09 0.21 1.99
CA VAL A 17 -3.02 0.54 2.95
C VAL A 17 -3.49 1.59 3.97
N ALA A 18 -4.23 2.60 3.51
CA ALA A 18 -4.86 3.57 4.40
C ALA A 18 -5.85 2.90 5.36
N GLY A 19 -6.71 2.00 4.87
CA GLY A 19 -7.65 1.26 5.71
C GLY A 19 -6.97 0.41 6.78
N ILE A 20 -5.88 -0.29 6.43
CA ILE A 20 -5.09 -1.09 7.38
C ILE A 20 -4.48 -0.17 8.47
N ALA A 21 -3.85 0.92 8.07
CA ALA A 21 -3.21 1.85 9.01
C ALA A 21 -4.20 2.63 9.88
N ILE A 22 -5.43 2.87 9.40
CA ILE A 22 -6.50 3.46 10.21
C ILE A 22 -7.06 2.45 11.21
N ALA A 23 -7.19 1.18 10.81
CA ALA A 23 -7.70 0.13 11.67
C ALA A 23 -6.75 -0.18 12.84
N ASP A 24 -5.44 -0.03 12.63
CA ASP A 24 -4.42 -0.17 13.67
C ASP A 24 -3.25 0.81 13.37
N PRO A 25 -3.20 1.97 14.07
CA PRO A 25 -2.21 3.01 13.83
C PRO A 25 -0.82 2.69 14.40
N ASP A 26 -0.71 1.68 15.27
CA ASP A 26 0.56 1.27 15.89
C ASP A 26 1.31 0.22 15.03
N LEU A 27 0.66 -0.30 13.98
CA LEU A 27 1.27 -1.21 13.02
C LEU A 27 2.53 -0.61 12.38
N SER A 28 3.61 -1.38 12.40
CA SER A 28 4.82 -1.00 11.67
C SER A 28 4.62 -1.14 10.15
N LEU A 29 5.36 -0.35 9.37
CA LEU A 29 5.37 -0.47 7.90
C LEU A 29 5.72 -1.89 7.43
N ARG A 30 6.50 -2.63 8.22
CA ARG A 30 6.89 -4.01 7.92
C ARG A 30 5.72 -4.98 8.13
N ASP A 31 4.93 -4.76 9.16
CA ASP A 31 3.75 -5.60 9.45
C ASP A 31 2.66 -5.37 8.42
N ILE A 32 2.43 -4.11 8.02
CA ILE A 32 1.53 -3.78 6.90
C ILE A 32 2.01 -4.45 5.61
N ALA A 33 3.31 -4.42 5.31
CA ALA A 33 3.86 -5.12 4.14
C ALA A 33 3.65 -6.64 4.21
N ALA A 34 3.86 -7.25 5.38
CA ALA A 34 3.62 -8.68 5.59
C ALA A 34 2.14 -9.03 5.41
N GLN A 35 1.23 -8.17 5.86
CA GLN A 35 -0.21 -8.36 5.71
C GLN A 35 -0.65 -8.27 4.24
N LEU A 36 -0.10 -7.32 3.47
CA LEU A 36 -0.35 -7.23 2.02
C LEU A 36 0.15 -8.49 1.27
N ASP A 37 1.34 -9.00 1.65
CA ASP A 37 1.88 -10.25 1.11
C ASP A 37 0.96 -11.45 1.44
N GLN A 38 0.44 -11.54 2.67
CA GLN A 38 -0.51 -12.57 3.09
C GLN A 38 -1.84 -12.50 2.35
N MET A 39 -2.33 -11.29 2.08
CA MET A 39 -3.55 -11.05 1.28
C MET A 39 -3.38 -11.36 -0.21
N ARG A 40 -2.18 -11.83 -0.65
CA ARG A 40 -1.84 -12.11 -2.05
C ARG A 40 -2.07 -10.91 -2.97
N VAL A 41 -1.98 -9.71 -2.41
CA VAL A 41 -2.06 -8.46 -3.17
C VAL A 41 -0.82 -8.40 -4.05
N ALA A 42 -1.01 -8.48 -5.36
CA ALA A 42 0.09 -8.56 -6.31
C ALA A 42 0.98 -7.32 -6.19
N ALA A 43 2.23 -7.51 -5.72
CA ALA A 43 3.22 -6.43 -5.62
C ALA A 43 3.62 -5.86 -7.00
N GLY A 44 3.15 -6.45 -8.11
CA GLY A 44 3.25 -5.87 -9.45
C GLY A 44 4.67 -5.42 -9.81
N ALA A 45 4.84 -4.12 -10.05
CA ALA A 45 6.12 -3.47 -10.38
C ALA A 45 7.17 -3.49 -9.25
N TRP A 46 6.77 -3.83 -8.02
CA TRP A 46 7.60 -3.78 -6.81
C TRP A 46 8.26 -5.14 -6.46
N GLY A 47 8.11 -6.14 -7.33
CA GLY A 47 8.77 -7.45 -7.22
C GLY A 47 7.88 -8.53 -6.63
N ARG A 48 8.48 -9.55 -6.00
CA ARG A 48 7.77 -10.75 -5.50
C ARG A 48 7.17 -10.57 -4.10
N LYS A 49 7.55 -9.53 -3.36
CA LYS A 49 7.12 -9.25 -1.98
C LYS A 49 7.02 -7.75 -1.75
N TRP A 50 6.03 -7.34 -0.96
CA TRP A 50 5.88 -5.96 -0.51
C TRP A 50 7.09 -5.51 0.32
N GLN A 51 7.66 -4.35 -0.04
CA GLN A 51 8.71 -3.72 0.73
C GLN A 51 8.12 -2.66 1.67
N PRO A 52 8.65 -2.49 2.89
CA PRO A 52 8.19 -1.44 3.80
C PRO A 52 8.24 -0.02 3.20
N SER A 53 9.20 0.22 2.30
CA SER A 53 9.34 1.49 1.57
C SER A 53 8.19 1.74 0.59
N SER A 54 7.68 0.69 -0.08
CA SER A 54 6.50 0.81 -0.95
C SER A 54 5.25 1.13 -0.15
N VAL A 55 5.09 0.52 1.04
CA VAL A 55 4.00 0.85 1.97
C VAL A 55 4.08 2.30 2.41
N ARG A 56 5.28 2.79 2.74
CA ARG A 56 5.50 4.20 3.07
C ARG A 56 5.06 5.12 1.93
N ALA A 57 5.45 4.82 0.70
CA ALA A 57 5.07 5.63 -0.46
C ALA A 57 3.54 5.70 -0.64
N LEU A 58 2.84 4.58 -0.43
CA LEU A 58 1.37 4.52 -0.48
C LEU A 58 0.72 5.30 0.67
N LEU A 59 1.28 5.25 1.88
CA LEU A 59 0.79 6.03 3.03
C LEU A 59 1.03 7.53 2.86
N ASP A 60 2.19 7.92 2.36
CA ASP A 60 2.49 9.33 2.09
C ASP A 60 1.56 9.88 1.00
N GLU A 61 1.24 9.08 -0.02
CA GLU A 61 0.24 9.43 -1.02
C GLU A 61 -1.18 9.48 -0.40
N ALA A 62 -1.55 8.50 0.44
CA ALA A 62 -2.83 8.52 1.14
C ALA A 62 -3.00 9.77 2.03
N ARG A 63 -1.93 10.23 2.69
CA ARG A 63 -1.91 11.48 3.46
C ARG A 63 -2.11 12.69 2.56
N ARG A 64 -1.45 12.74 1.40
CA ARG A 64 -1.64 13.82 0.41
C ARG A 64 -3.09 13.90 -0.09
N PHE A 65 -3.76 12.76 -0.23
CA PHE A 65 -5.18 12.68 -0.59
C PHE A 65 -6.13 12.86 0.60
N GLY A 66 -5.62 13.07 1.83
CA GLY A 66 -6.45 13.27 3.02
C GLY A 66 -7.13 12.01 3.55
N LEU A 67 -6.69 10.82 3.13
CA LEU A 67 -7.26 9.54 3.55
C LEU A 67 -6.78 9.10 4.93
N VAL A 68 -5.53 9.43 5.29
CA VAL A 68 -4.94 9.15 6.60
C VAL A 68 -4.56 10.47 7.25
N ARG A 69 -4.95 10.67 8.51
CA ARG A 69 -4.55 11.84 9.29
C ARG A 69 -3.19 11.56 9.93
N SER A 70 -2.25 12.51 9.81
CA SER A 70 -0.94 12.49 10.46
C SER A 70 -1.06 12.58 11.98
#